data_AF-A0A149V0X5-F1
#
_entry.id   AF-A0A149V0X5-F1
#
_cell.length_a   1.000
_cell.length_b   1.000
_cell.length_c   1.000
_cell.angle_alpha   90.00
_cell.angle_beta   90.00
_cell.angle_gamma   90.00
#
_symmetry.space_group_name_H-M   'P 1'
#
loop_
_entity.id
_entity.type
_entity.pdbx_description
1 polymer ?
#
loop_
_entity_poly.entity_id
_entity_poly.type
_entity_poly.pdbx_seq_one_letter_code
_entity_poly.pdbx_strand_id
1 'polypeptide(L)'
;MDGSTDFPRHATGQSVRSSFWRRLFKPDTSFYWQNDGAPVKSEIFGIERLEAHARSLAVAQTITQKSKTSSYPLKHRLAENGVFLRKTDVAITEALQAGKQLTPAAQWLADNYALIDMQIRETSLDLSPGL
;
A
#
# COMPACT_ATOMS: atom_id res chain seq x y z
N MET A 1 11.89 14.04 -62.61
CA MET A 1 12.96 13.41 -61.82
C MET A 1 13.50 14.47 -60.88
N ASP A 2 12.65 15.02 -60.00
CA ASP A 2 11.99 14.40 -58.83
C ASP A 2 13.01 14.17 -57.72
N GLY A 3 12.80 14.57 -56.48
CA GLY A 3 11.61 15.04 -55.80
C GLY A 3 11.99 15.09 -54.31
N SER A 4 11.38 16.05 -53.62
CA SER A 4 11.59 16.45 -52.23
C SER A 4 11.69 15.32 -51.19
N THR A 5 12.47 15.57 -50.14
CA THR A 5 12.12 15.46 -48.70
C THR A 5 13.42 15.33 -47.88
N ASP A 6 13.56 15.65 -46.62
CA ASP A 6 13.00 16.65 -45.70
C ASP A 6 13.80 16.44 -44.39
N PHE A 7 13.74 17.44 -43.52
CA PHE A 7 14.02 17.46 -42.09
C PHE A 7 15.46 17.58 -41.53
N PRO A 8 15.64 18.52 -40.56
CA PRO A 8 16.88 18.76 -39.86
C PRO A 8 17.13 17.72 -38.76
N ARG A 9 18.41 17.55 -38.43
CA ARG A 9 18.89 16.81 -37.26
C ARG A 9 18.34 17.45 -35.98
N HIS A 10 17.39 16.79 -35.34
CA HIS A 10 17.02 17.11 -33.97
C HIS A 10 18.18 16.73 -33.03
N ALA A 11 18.67 17.74 -32.33
CA ALA A 11 19.59 17.59 -31.21
C ALA A 11 18.97 16.71 -30.12
N THR A 12 19.83 15.91 -29.52
CA THR A 12 19.61 14.98 -28.42
C THR A 12 18.80 15.62 -27.30
N GLY A 13 17.53 15.21 -27.17
CA GLY A 13 16.70 15.52 -26.01
C GLY A 13 17.30 14.83 -24.78
N GLN A 14 17.90 15.61 -23.89
CA GLN A 14 18.30 15.17 -22.56
C GLN A 14 17.05 14.63 -21.85
N SER A 15 17.03 13.33 -21.60
CA SER A 15 16.10 12.73 -20.66
C SER A 15 16.38 13.35 -19.29
N VAL A 16 15.56 14.33 -18.91
CA VAL A 16 15.48 14.83 -17.54
C VAL A 16 14.91 13.67 -16.73
N ARG A 17 15.84 12.84 -16.24
CA ARG A 17 15.60 11.72 -15.35
C ARG A 17 14.73 12.23 -14.21
N SER A 18 13.54 11.65 -14.15
CA SER A 18 12.47 11.87 -13.20
C SER A 18 12.98 12.01 -11.76
N SER A 19 13.33 13.24 -11.40
CA SER A 19 13.79 13.62 -10.07
C SER A 19 12.62 13.93 -9.13
N PHE A 20 11.38 13.74 -9.59
CA PHE A 20 10.17 14.10 -8.87
C PHE A 20 9.70 13.01 -7.89
N TRP A 21 9.91 11.74 -8.23
CA TRP A 21 9.41 10.61 -7.43
C TRP A 21 10.22 10.35 -6.15
N ARG A 22 11.49 10.77 -6.11
CA ARG A 22 12.35 10.61 -4.91
C ARG A 22 12.07 11.60 -3.77
N ARG A 23 11.37 12.72 -4.04
CA ARG A 23 11.13 13.77 -3.03
C ARG A 23 9.74 13.68 -2.40
N LEU A 24 8.77 13.06 -3.05
CA LEU A 24 7.40 12.91 -2.54
C LEU A 24 7.14 11.58 -1.82
N PHE A 25 8.02 10.59 -1.98
CA PHE A 25 7.94 9.30 -1.29
C PHE A 25 9.28 8.94 -0.64
N LYS A 26 9.69 9.71 0.36
CA LYS A 26 10.52 9.18 1.44
C LYS A 26 9.59 8.85 2.61
N PRO A 27 8.98 7.66 2.67
CA PRO A 27 8.69 7.13 3.97
C PRO A 27 10.06 6.87 4.62
N ASP A 28 10.32 7.48 5.78
CA ASP A 28 11.30 6.89 6.70
C ASP A 28 10.64 5.64 7.29
N THR A 29 10.46 4.64 6.44
CA THR A 29 10.02 3.31 6.82
C THR A 29 11.26 2.46 6.78
N SER A 30 12.07 2.56 7.83
CA SER A 30 12.79 1.39 8.30
C SER A 30 11.74 0.35 8.68
N PHE A 31 11.29 -0.45 7.70
CA PHE A 31 10.49 -1.64 7.96
C PHE A 31 11.44 -2.69 8.55
N TYR A 32 11.66 -2.63 9.86
CA TYR A 32 12.56 -3.54 10.57
C TYR A 32 12.24 -5.03 10.30
N TRP A 33 10.97 -5.34 10.01
CA TRP A 33 10.47 -6.68 9.68
C TRP A 33 10.74 -7.16 8.24
N GLN A 34 11.13 -6.28 7.30
CA GLN A 34 11.42 -6.71 5.92
C GLN A 34 12.75 -7.48 5.80
N ASN A 35 13.63 -7.35 6.81
CA ASN A 35 14.85 -8.14 6.94
C ASN A 35 14.68 -9.34 7.90
N ASP A 36 13.49 -9.55 8.47
CA ASP A 36 13.21 -10.67 9.37
C ASP A 36 12.82 -11.93 8.58
N GLY A 37 13.71 -12.38 7.69
CA GLY A 37 13.60 -13.67 7.01
C GLY A 37 13.97 -14.86 7.90
N ALA A 38 14.47 -14.59 9.12
CA ALA A 38 14.69 -15.62 10.12
C ALA A 38 13.34 -16.15 10.61
N PRO A 39 13.13 -17.47 10.70
CA PRO A 39 11.96 -18.02 11.34
C PRO A 39 11.80 -17.40 12.72
N VAL A 40 10.58 -16.96 13.06
CA VAL A 40 10.27 -16.46 14.40
C VAL A 40 10.51 -17.61 15.38
N LYS A 41 11.68 -17.61 16.02
CA LYS A 41 12.09 -18.58 17.05
C LYS A 41 11.67 -18.08 18.43
N SER A 42 10.41 -17.71 18.60
CA SER A 42 9.85 -17.40 19.91
C SER A 42 9.08 -18.60 20.44
N GLU A 43 9.23 -18.87 21.73
CA GLU A 43 8.39 -19.82 22.45
C GLU A 43 7.07 -19.12 22.79
N ILE A 44 5.93 -19.80 22.59
CA ILE A 44 4.64 -19.27 23.02
C ILE A 44 4.64 -19.22 24.55
N PHE A 45 4.27 -18.07 25.13
CA PHE A 45 4.12 -17.97 26.57
C PHE A 45 2.98 -18.87 27.05
N GLY A 46 3.25 -19.69 28.07
CA GLY A 46 2.20 -20.23 28.93
C GLY A 46 1.48 -19.09 29.67
N ILE A 47 0.32 -19.39 30.24
CA ILE A 47 -0.62 -18.38 30.75
C ILE A 47 0.00 -17.44 31.80
N GLU A 48 0.84 -17.97 32.69
CA GLU A 48 1.50 -17.21 33.74
C GLU A 48 2.55 -16.22 33.19
N ARG A 49 3.38 -16.67 32.24
CA ARG A 49 4.37 -15.80 31.58
C ARG A 49 3.69 -14.73 30.74
N LEU A 50 2.57 -15.06 30.09
CA LEU A 50 1.78 -14.11 29.33
C LEU A 50 1.23 -13.01 30.25
N GLU A 51 0.68 -13.37 31.41
CA GLU A 51 0.14 -12.40 32.36
C GLU A 51 1.24 -11.51 32.96
N ALA A 52 2.36 -12.10 33.37
CA ALA A 52 3.51 -11.34 33.85
C ALA A 52 4.03 -10.35 32.79
N HIS A 53 4.11 -10.80 31.53
CA HIS A 53 4.53 -9.95 30.43
C HIS A 53 3.51 -8.85 30.13
N ALA A 54 2.22 -9.15 30.15
CA ALA A 54 1.16 -8.16 29.96
C ALA A 54 1.21 -7.06 31.04
N ARG A 55 1.42 -7.41 32.32
CA ARG A 55 1.63 -6.42 33.39
C ARG A 55 2.88 -5.58 33.15
N SER A 56 3.99 -6.21 32.75
CA SER A 56 5.23 -5.49 32.41
C SER A 56 5.01 -4.49 31.27
N LEU A 57 4.26 -4.87 30.24
CA LEU A 57 3.92 -3.99 29.13
C LEU A 57 3.02 -2.84 29.58
N ALA A 58 2.01 -3.10 30.40
CA ALA A 58 1.12 -2.08 30.94
C ALA A 58 1.87 -1.00 31.74
N VAL A 59 2.92 -1.38 32.47
CA VAL A 59 3.80 -0.42 33.17
C VAL A 59 4.71 0.33 32.20
N ALA A 60 5.27 -0.36 31.20
CA ALA A 60 6.21 0.24 30.25
C ALA A 60 5.55 1.19 29.25
N GLN A 61 4.27 0.98 28.93
CA GLN A 61 3.55 1.72 27.88
C GLN A 61 2.55 2.71 28.48
N THR A 62 2.97 3.96 28.64
CA THR A 62 2.08 5.03 29.13
C THR A 62 1.04 5.42 28.08
N ILE A 63 -0.23 5.47 28.48
CA ILE A 63 -1.33 5.91 27.62
C ILE A 63 -1.23 7.42 27.38
N THR A 64 -1.39 7.85 26.13
CA THR A 64 -1.42 9.28 25.79
C THR A 64 -2.80 9.87 26.09
N GLN A 65 -2.89 10.95 26.88
CA GLN A 65 -4.18 11.58 27.26
C GLN A 65 -4.80 12.46 26.16
N LYS A 66 -4.03 12.80 25.12
CA LYS A 66 -4.47 13.67 24.04
C LYS A 66 -4.09 13.03 22.71
N SER A 67 -5.08 12.55 21.96
CA SER A 67 -4.87 12.16 20.56
C SER A 67 -4.27 13.37 19.83
N LYS A 68 -2.96 13.33 19.57
CA LYS A 68 -2.22 14.43 18.95
C LYS A 68 -2.40 14.49 17.43
N THR A 69 -3.30 13.68 16.89
CA THR A 69 -3.52 13.55 15.45
C THR A 69 -5.01 13.58 15.21
N SER A 70 -5.42 14.39 14.22
CA SER A 70 -6.77 14.39 13.65
C SER A 70 -7.31 12.97 13.65
N SER A 71 -8.45 12.75 14.28
CA SER A 71 -9.13 11.47 14.24
C SER A 71 -9.40 11.13 12.78
N TYR A 72 -9.07 9.89 12.37
CA TYR A 72 -9.41 9.28 11.06
C TYR A 72 -8.48 9.42 9.83
N PRO A 73 -7.14 9.65 9.91
CA PRO A 73 -6.28 9.63 8.71
C PRO A 73 -6.25 8.25 8.06
N LEU A 74 -6.30 7.17 8.86
CA LEU A 74 -6.32 5.81 8.35
C LEU A 74 -7.64 5.49 7.63
N LYS A 75 -8.78 5.84 8.24
CA LYS A 75 -10.10 5.61 7.62
C LYS A 75 -10.23 6.37 6.31
N HIS A 76 -9.78 7.62 6.26
CA HIS A 76 -9.76 8.41 5.03
C HIS A 76 -8.90 7.77 3.95
N ARG A 77 -7.64 7.41 4.29
CA ARG A 77 -6.73 6.76 3.35
C ARG A 77 -7.23 5.40 2.88
N LEU A 78 -7.89 4.63 3.75
CA LEU A 78 -8.52 3.35 3.40
C LEU A 78 -9.64 3.55 2.38
N ALA A 79 -10.50 4.55 2.58
CA ALA A 79 -11.57 4.88 1.64
C ALA A 79 -11.01 5.30 0.26
N GLU A 80 -9.99 6.17 0.24
CA GLU A 80 -9.32 6.58 -0.99
C GLU A 80 -8.66 5.41 -1.72
N ASN A 81 -7.98 4.53 -0.98
CA ASN A 81 -7.38 3.32 -1.54
C ASN A 81 -8.45 2.38 -2.11
N GLY A 82 -9.60 2.22 -1.44
CA GLY A 82 -10.72 1.43 -1.94
C GLY A 82 -11.25 1.94 -3.28
N VAL A 83 -11.42 3.27 -3.42
CA VAL A 83 -11.82 3.88 -4.70
C VAL A 83 -10.78 3.62 -5.80
N PHE A 84 -9.49 3.73 -5.48
CA PHE A 84 -8.41 3.48 -6.43
C PHE A 84 -8.37 2.01 -6.89
N LEU A 85 -8.46 1.07 -5.95
CA LEU A 85 -8.42 -0.36 -6.24
C LEU A 85 -9.63 -0.77 -7.08
N ARG A 86 -10.82 -0.26 -6.76
CA ARG A 86 -12.03 -0.52 -7.56
C ARG A 86 -11.91 -0.04 -9.00
N LYS A 87 -11.36 1.17 -9.21
CA LYS A 87 -11.11 1.69 -10.56
C LYS A 87 -10.11 0.82 -11.33
N THR A 88 -9.10 0.33 -10.63
CA THR A 88 -8.06 -0.52 -11.21
C THR A 88 -8.63 -1.88 -11.62
N ASP A 89 -9.45 -2.50 -10.78
CA ASP A 89 -10.15 -3.76 -11.07
C ASP A 89 -11.07 -3.66 -12.30
N VAL A 90 -11.83 -2.56 -12.42
CA VAL A 90 -12.65 -2.29 -13.61
C VAL A 90 -11.77 -2.18 -14.87
N ALA A 91 -10.67 -1.41 -14.80
CA ALA A 91 -9.75 -1.27 -15.94
C ALA A 91 -9.08 -2.59 -16.34
N ILE A 92 -8.77 -3.45 -15.37
CA ILE A 92 -8.22 -4.79 -15.62
C ILE A 92 -9.28 -5.68 -16.28
N THR A 93 -10.52 -5.64 -15.81
CA THR A 93 -11.64 -6.39 -16.38
C THR A 93 -11.90 -5.97 -17.84
N GLU A 94 -11.89 -4.67 -18.13
CA GLU A 94 -12.00 -4.15 -19.50
C GLU A 94 -10.83 -4.60 -20.39
N ALA A 95 -9.61 -4.62 -19.85
CA ALA A 95 -8.44 -5.11 -20.59
C ALA A 95 -8.54 -6.62 -20.91
N LEU A 96 -9.05 -7.43 -19.96
CA LEU A 96 -9.33 -8.85 -20.17
C LEU A 96 -10.40 -9.07 -21.25
N GLN A 97 -11.50 -8.33 -21.20
CA GLN A 97 -12.57 -8.40 -22.21
C GLN A 97 -12.06 -8.01 -23.61
N ALA A 98 -11.11 -7.07 -23.69
CA ALA A 98 -10.44 -6.67 -24.92
C ALA A 98 -9.34 -7.65 -25.38
N GLY A 99 -9.13 -8.79 -24.68
CA GLY A 99 -8.12 -9.79 -25.01
C GLY A 99 -6.67 -9.30 -24.82
N LYS A 100 -6.45 -8.24 -24.03
CA LYS A 100 -5.11 -7.73 -23.74
C LYS A 100 -4.40 -8.63 -22.75
N GLN A 101 -3.09 -8.79 -22.92
CA GLN A 101 -2.28 -9.45 -21.90
C GLN A 101 -2.13 -8.54 -20.68
N LEU A 102 -2.38 -9.13 -19.50
CA LEU A 102 -2.16 -8.45 -18.23
C LEU A 102 -0.69 -8.55 -17.82
N THR A 103 -0.21 -7.53 -17.10
CA THR A 103 1.05 -7.64 -16.38
C THR A 103 0.90 -8.60 -15.20
N PRO A 104 2.00 -9.19 -14.68
CA PRO A 104 1.92 -10.07 -13.51
C PRO A 104 1.23 -9.43 -12.29
N ALA A 105 1.44 -8.12 -12.08
CA ALA A 105 0.80 -7.38 -10.99
C ALA A 105 -0.71 -7.20 -11.21
N ALA A 106 -1.15 -6.94 -12.45
CA ALA A 106 -2.56 -6.82 -12.79
C ALA A 106 -3.28 -8.17 -12.65
N GLN A 107 -2.64 -9.26 -13.06
CA GLN A 107 -3.19 -10.61 -12.87
C GLN A 107 -3.37 -10.92 -11.39
N TRP A 108 -2.35 -10.68 -10.57
CA TRP A 108 -2.46 -10.88 -9.12
C TRP A 108 -3.61 -10.08 -8.52
N LEU A 109 -3.80 -8.82 -8.91
CA LEU A 109 -4.90 -8.02 -8.41
C LEU A 109 -6.26 -8.60 -8.83
N ALA A 110 -6.42 -9.00 -10.09
CA ALA A 110 -7.66 -9.63 -10.57
C ALA A 110 -8.02 -10.88 -9.77
N ASP A 111 -7.02 -11.72 -9.47
CA ASP A 111 -7.23 -12.97 -8.74
C ASP A 111 -7.58 -12.73 -7.25
N ASN A 112 -7.25 -11.56 -6.69
CA ASN A 112 -7.37 -11.26 -5.26
C ASN A 112 -8.38 -10.15 -4.92
N TYR A 113 -8.90 -9.41 -5.90
CA TYR A 113 -9.68 -8.19 -5.64
C TYR A 113 -10.90 -8.43 -4.75
N ALA A 114 -11.61 -9.55 -4.91
CA ALA A 114 -12.77 -9.89 -4.09
C ALA A 114 -12.42 -9.99 -2.59
N LEU A 115 -11.29 -10.61 -2.25
CA LEU A 115 -10.80 -10.73 -0.88
C LEU A 115 -10.39 -9.35 -0.33
N ILE A 116 -9.72 -8.54 -1.16
CA ILE A 116 -9.29 -7.20 -0.79
C ILE A 116 -10.49 -6.28 -0.54
N ASP A 117 -11.53 -6.32 -1.39
CA ASP A 117 -12.76 -5.52 -1.21
C ASP A 117 -13.48 -5.90 0.09
N MET A 118 -13.56 -7.20 0.38
CA MET A 118 -14.10 -7.69 1.65
C MET A 118 -13.33 -7.14 2.85
N GLN A 119 -11.99 -7.27 2.85
CA GLN A 119 -11.14 -6.80 3.94
C GLN A 119 -11.25 -5.28 4.15
N ILE A 120 -11.35 -4.50 3.07
CA ILE A 120 -11.53 -3.05 3.13
C ILE A 120 -12.86 -2.71 3.82
N ARG A 121 -13.94 -3.42 3.49
CA ARG A 121 -15.25 -3.20 4.12
C ARG A 121 -15.24 -3.54 5.60
N GLU A 122 -14.70 -4.70 5.96
CA GLU A 122 -14.56 -5.14 7.36
C GLU A 122 -13.73 -4.13 8.17
N THR A 123 -12.54 -3.82 7.70
CA THR A 123 -11.65 -2.85 8.37
C THR A 123 -12.31 -1.46 8.47
N SER A 124 -13.10 -1.05 7.47
CA SER A 124 -13.84 0.21 7.53
C SER A 124 -14.94 0.20 8.59
N LEU A 125 -15.56 -0.95 8.87
CA LEU A 125 -16.53 -1.11 9.94
C LEU A 125 -15.84 -1.03 11.30
N ASP A 126 -14.72 -1.73 11.48
CA ASP A 126 -13.92 -1.73 12.71
C ASP A 126 -13.34 -0.35 13.05
N LEU A 127 -12.96 0.42 12.03
CA LEU A 127 -12.46 1.79 12.17
C LEU A 127 -13.58 2.83 12.33
N SER A 128 -14.83 2.42 12.49
CA SER A 128 -15.92 3.36 12.77
C SER A 128 -15.65 4.11 14.08
N PRO A 129 -15.99 5.40 14.17
CA PRO A 129 -16.03 6.09 15.45
C PRO A 129 -16.80 5.20 16.42
N GLY A 130 -16.20 4.82 17.54
CA GLY A 130 -16.96 4.19 18.62
C GLY A 130 -18.18 5.07 18.92
N LEU A 131 -19.35 4.44 19.03
CA LEU A 131 -20.61 5.11 19.41
C LEU A 131 -20.44 5.95 20.68
#